data_AF-A0AAJ4ANE6-F1
#
_entry.id   AF-A0AAJ4ANE6-F1
#
_cell.length_a   1.000
_cell.length_b   1.000
_cell.length_c   1.000
_cell.angle_alpha   90.00
_cell.angle_beta   90.00
_cell.angle_gamma   90.00
#
_symmetry.space_group_name_H-M   'P 1'
#
loop_
_entity.id
_entity.type
_entity.pdbx_description
1 polymer ?
#
loop_
_entity_poly.entity_id
_entity_poly.type
_entity_poly.pdbx_seq_one_letter_code
_entity_poly.pdbx_strand_id
1 'polypeptide(L)'
;MNSRIKIGGTLLFLVLVTAGVISERLPLFVIVTYLSISIITYIAYARDKSAARNGQWRIKESTLHLLSLCCGWPGAVIAQQYLRHKSQKLSFRVGLWCMIVLNTAGLGWSISPQGQAYLPIF
;
A
#
# COMPACT_ATOMS: atom_id res chain seq x y z
N MET A 1 -16.28 0.84 -9.06
CA MET A 1 -15.87 0.92 -7.65
C MET A 1 -15.56 2.36 -7.30
N ASN A 2 -16.38 2.95 -6.43
CA ASN A 2 -16.37 4.38 -6.13
C ASN A 2 -15.05 4.78 -5.46
N SER A 3 -14.51 5.94 -5.86
CA SER A 3 -13.26 6.50 -5.31
C SER A 3 -13.29 6.62 -3.79
N ARG A 4 -14.48 6.86 -3.22
CA ARG A 4 -14.73 6.94 -1.78
C ARG A 4 -14.43 5.63 -1.04
N ILE A 5 -14.75 4.47 -1.62
CA ILE A 5 -14.52 3.16 -1.01
C ILE A 5 -13.01 2.89 -0.88
N LYS A 6 -12.23 3.26 -1.91
CA LYS A 6 -10.77 3.06 -1.91
C LYS A 6 -10.07 3.93 -0.87
N ILE A 7 -10.49 5.19 -0.75
CA ILE A 7 -9.94 6.13 0.24
C ILE A 7 -10.33 5.67 1.65
N GLY A 8 -11.60 5.29 1.85
CA GLY A 8 -12.09 4.78 3.13
C GLY A 8 -11.29 3.58 3.62
N GLY A 9 -11.04 2.59 2.75
CA GLY A 9 -10.20 1.44 3.10
C GLY A 9 -8.75 1.79 3.42
N THR A 10 -8.17 2.78 2.71
CA THR A 10 -6.81 3.26 2.97
C THR A 10 -6.70 3.98 4.31
N LEU A 11 -7.67 4.85 4.62
CA LEU A 11 -7.73 5.57 5.89
C LEU A 11 -7.96 4.61 7.05
N LEU A 12 -8.89 3.66 6.92
CA LEU A 12 -9.14 2.65 7.93
C LEU A 12 -7.86 1.86 8.26
N PHE A 13 -7.12 1.44 7.24
CA PHE A 13 -5.85 0.74 7.45
C PHE A 13 -4.81 1.60 8.17
N LEU A 14 -4.62 2.85 7.74
CA LEU A 14 -3.68 3.76 8.40
C LEU A 14 -4.05 3.96 9.87
N VAL A 15 -5.34 4.09 10.18
CA VAL A 15 -5.85 4.17 11.55
C VAL A 15 -5.57 2.90 12.34
N LEU A 16 -5.73 1.71 11.75
CA LEU A 16 -5.41 0.46 12.43
C LEU A 16 -3.91 0.32 12.71
N VAL A 17 -3.04 0.73 11.78
CA VAL A 17 -1.58 0.72 11.97
C VAL A 17 -1.17 1.71 13.06
N THR A 18 -1.68 2.94 13.04
CA THR A 18 -1.37 3.93 14.08
C THR A 18 -1.92 3.51 15.44
N ALA A 19 -3.12 2.94 15.50
CA ALA A 19 -3.69 2.40 16.74
C ALA A 19 -2.85 1.24 17.30
N GLY A 20 -2.32 0.37 16.42
CA GLY A 20 -1.41 -0.70 16.83
C GLY A 20 -0.07 -0.19 17.37
N VAL A 21 0.47 0.90 16.81
CA VAL A 21 1.67 1.57 17.36
C VAL A 21 1.39 2.27 18.69
N ILE A 22 0.25 2.97 18.81
CA ILE A 22 -0.16 3.62 20.08
C ILE A 22 -0.40 2.59 21.18
N SER A 23 -0.88 1.40 20.82
CA SER A 23 -1.09 0.30 21.76
C SER A 23 0.20 -0.43 22.14
N GLU A 24 1.37 0.07 21.71
CA GLU A 24 2.70 -0.57 21.86
C GLU A 24 2.78 -1.99 21.27
N ARG A 25 1.81 -2.37 20.43
CA ARG A 25 1.74 -3.68 19.76
C ARG A 25 2.63 -3.73 18.51
N LEU A 26 3.01 -2.56 17.98
CA LEU A 26 3.79 -2.43 16.75
C LEU A 26 4.92 -1.39 16.94
N PRO A 27 6.11 -1.64 16.38
CA PRO A 27 7.24 -0.72 16.50
C PRO A 27 7.07 0.46 15.54
N LEU A 28 7.63 1.62 15.91
CA LEU A 28 7.56 2.86 15.13
C LEU A 28 8.12 2.72 13.69
N PHE A 29 9.09 1.81 13.49
CA PHE A 29 9.68 1.50 12.19
C PHE A 29 8.66 1.04 11.14
N VAL A 30 7.55 0.42 11.55
CA VAL A 30 6.48 -0.01 10.63
C VAL A 30 5.85 1.19 9.93
N ILE A 31 5.55 2.26 10.68
CA ILE A 31 4.98 3.50 10.11
C ILE A 31 5.97 4.15 9.15
N VAL A 32 7.24 4.27 9.57
CA VAL A 32 8.29 4.88 8.73
C VAL A 32 8.43 4.12 7.42
N THR A 33 8.48 2.79 7.47
CA THR A 33 8.59 1.94 6.28
C THR A 33 7.38 2.11 5.35
N TYR A 34 6.17 2.12 5.92
CA TYR A 34 4.93 2.35 5.16
C TYR A 34 4.92 3.72 4.46
N LEU A 35 5.39 4.76 5.16
CA LEU A 35 5.43 6.12 4.62
C LEU A 35 6.47 6.25 3.51
N SER A 36 7.69 5.76 3.74
CA SER A 36 8.78 5.80 2.76
C SER A 36 8.40 5.03 1.49
N ILE A 37 7.86 3.81 1.62
CA ILE A 37 7.51 3.00 0.45
C ILE A 37 6.27 3.56 -0.26
N SER A 38 5.33 4.19 0.45
CA SER A 38 4.23 4.94 -0.19
C SER A 38 4.75 6.08 -1.07
N ILE A 39 5.71 6.88 -0.58
CA ILE A 39 6.29 7.99 -1.34
C ILE A 39 7.01 7.46 -2.59
N ILE A 40 7.84 6.42 -2.44
CA ILE A 40 8.54 5.79 -3.57
C ILE A 40 7.53 5.27 -4.60
N THR A 41 6.44 4.65 -4.15
CA THR A 41 5.38 4.13 -5.02
C THR A 41 4.67 5.25 -5.77
N TYR A 42 4.37 6.36 -5.09
CA TYR A 42 3.78 7.53 -5.75
C TYR A 42 4.71 8.09 -6.84
N ILE A 43 6.00 8.23 -6.55
CA ILE A 43 7.00 8.74 -7.51
C ILE A 43 7.13 7.79 -8.71
N ALA A 44 7.14 6.47 -8.49
CA ALA A 44 7.20 5.48 -9.56
C ALA A 44 5.99 5.62 -10.52
N TYR A 45 4.79 5.82 -9.98
CA TYR A 45 3.60 6.09 -10.78
C TYR A 45 3.67 7.44 -11.53
N ALA A 46 4.19 8.49 -10.89
CA ALA A 46 4.35 9.79 -11.52
C ALA A 46 5.34 9.71 -12.70
N ARG A 47 6.44 8.97 -12.53
CA ARG A 47 7.41 8.68 -13.59
C ARG A 47 6.81 7.86 -14.72
N ASP A 48 6.01 6.83 -14.43
CA ASP A 48 5.31 6.05 -15.48
C ASP A 48 4.41 6.94 -16.33
N LYS A 49 3.66 7.87 -15.71
CA LYS A 49 2.82 8.85 -16.43
C LYS A 49 3.66 9.81 -17.29
N SER A 50 4.77 10.30 -16.75
CA SER A 50 5.67 11.19 -17.50
C SER A 50 6.30 10.47 -18.69
N ALA A 51 6.76 9.24 -18.51
CA ALA A 51 7.29 8.40 -19.58
C ALA A 51 6.23 8.11 -20.65
N ALA A 52 4.98 7.86 -20.25
CA ALA A 52 3.87 7.65 -21.17
C ALA A 52 3.53 8.89 -22.03
N ARG A 53 3.75 10.10 -21.52
CA ARG A 53 3.57 11.36 -22.27
C ARG A 53 4.74 11.67 -23.20
N ASN A 54 5.96 11.34 -22.78
CA ASN A 54 7.18 11.66 -23.51
C ASN A 54 7.64 10.55 -24.48
N GLY A 55 6.81 9.51 -24.71
CA GLY A 55 7.15 8.39 -25.58
C GLY A 55 8.30 7.52 -25.09
N GLN A 56 8.64 7.60 -23.80
CA GLN A 56 9.76 6.89 -23.20
C GLN A 56 9.37 5.49 -22.71
N TRP A 57 10.38 4.68 -22.36
CA TRP A 57 10.18 3.33 -21.84
C TRP A 57 9.29 3.33 -20.59
N ARG A 58 8.18 2.58 -20.63
CA ARG A 58 7.20 2.49 -19.54
C ARG A 58 7.65 1.50 -18.47
N ILE A 59 7.27 1.74 -17.22
CA ILE A 59 7.58 0.83 -16.11
C ILE A 59 6.68 -0.41 -16.23
N LYS A 60 7.26 -1.60 -16.04
CA LYS A 60 6.51 -2.86 -16.07
C LYS A 60 5.46 -2.86 -14.96
N GLU A 61 4.25 -3.33 -15.26
CA GLU A 61 3.14 -3.39 -14.29
C GLU A 61 3.51 -4.24 -13.06
N SER A 62 4.30 -5.29 -13.27
CA SER A 62 4.83 -6.17 -12.21
C SER A 62 5.63 -5.41 -11.14
N THR A 63 6.43 -4.41 -11.53
CA THR A 63 7.24 -3.61 -10.60
C THR A 63 6.36 -2.71 -9.73
N LEU A 64 5.31 -2.13 -10.31
CA LEU A 64 4.35 -1.30 -9.57
C LEU A 64 3.50 -2.14 -8.60
N HIS A 65 3.21 -3.39 -8.98
CA HIS A 65 2.57 -4.37 -8.09
C HIS A 65 3.48 -4.79 -6.93
N LEU A 66 4.76 -5.04 -7.20
CA LEU A 66 5.77 -5.33 -6.17
C LEU A 66 5.91 -4.19 -5.17
N LEU A 67 5.98 -2.94 -5.63
CA LEU A 67 6.01 -1.77 -4.74
C LEU A 67 4.75 -1.66 -3.88
N SER A 68 3.59 -1.96 -4.47
CA SER A 68 2.32 -1.98 -3.72
C SER A 68 2.29 -3.12 -2.68
N LEU A 69 2.91 -4.27 -2.99
CA LEU A 69 3.04 -5.42 -2.09
C LEU A 69 3.97 -5.11 -0.91
N CYS A 70 5.08 -4.43 -1.14
CA CYS A 70 6.08 -4.08 -0.13
C CYS A 70 5.67 -2.93 0.83
N CYS A 71 4.38 -2.68 1.09
CA CYS A 71 3.83 -1.58 1.91
C CYS A 71 3.53 -0.25 1.17
N GLY A 72 3.71 -0.19 -0.15
CA GLY A 72 3.48 1.03 -0.95
C GLY A 72 2.04 1.28 -1.40
N TRP A 73 1.12 0.40 -1.03
CA TRP A 73 -0.26 0.44 -1.51
C TRP A 73 -1.03 1.74 -1.21
N PRO A 74 -0.83 2.46 -0.07
CA PRO A 74 -1.50 3.74 0.16
C PRO A 74 -1.07 4.79 -0.86
N GLY A 75 0.25 4.88 -1.11
CA GLY A 75 0.82 5.71 -2.17
C GLY A 75 0.32 5.33 -3.57
N ALA A 76 0.12 4.04 -3.84
CA ALA A 76 -0.46 3.57 -5.09
C ALA A 76 -1.93 4.00 -5.27
N VAL A 77 -2.75 3.94 -4.22
CA VAL A 77 -4.15 4.41 -4.26
C VAL A 77 -4.20 5.90 -4.56
N ILE A 78 -3.39 6.71 -3.85
CA ILE A 78 -3.30 8.16 -4.05
C ILE A 78 -2.82 8.47 -5.47
N ALA A 79 -1.78 7.78 -5.94
CA ALA A 79 -1.25 7.94 -7.29
C ALA A 79 -2.30 7.62 -8.35
N GLN A 80 -3.04 6.51 -8.23
CA GLN A 80 -4.10 6.14 -9.18
C GLN A 80 -5.22 7.18 -9.26
N GLN A 81 -5.58 7.81 -8.13
CA GLN A 81 -6.62 8.83 -8.09
C GLN A 81 -6.14 10.17 -8.64
N TYR A 82 -4.95 10.61 -8.23
CA TYR A 82 -4.42 11.92 -8.58
C TYR A 82 -3.92 11.95 -10.04
N LEU A 83 -3.21 10.91 -10.45
CA LEU A 83 -2.65 10.82 -11.80
C LEU A 83 -3.70 10.39 -12.83
N ARG A 84 -4.85 9.84 -12.39
CA ARG A 84 -5.92 9.23 -13.21
C ARG A 84 -5.37 8.27 -14.29
N HIS A 85 -4.18 7.73 -14.07
CA HIS A 85 -3.45 6.90 -15.03
C HIS A 85 -3.65 5.42 -14.67
N LYS A 86 -3.95 4.57 -15.65
CA LYS A 86 -4.21 3.11 -15.50
C LYS A 86 -5.23 2.68 -14.43
N SER A 87 -6.12 3.58 -13.98
CA SER A 87 -7.16 3.27 -12.99
C SER A 87 -8.23 2.28 -13.49
N GLN A 88 -8.33 2.01 -14.79
CA GLN A 88 -9.33 1.12 -15.39
C GLN A 88 -8.89 -0.34 -15.60
N LYS A 89 -7.59 -0.67 -15.57
CA LYS A 89 -7.16 -2.06 -15.75
C LYS A 89 -7.56 -2.91 -14.54
N LEU A 90 -8.37 -3.95 -14.80
CA LEU A 90 -8.88 -4.85 -13.77
C LEU A 90 -7.75 -5.60 -13.06
N SER A 91 -6.79 -6.12 -13.81
CA SER A 91 -5.58 -6.78 -13.29
C SER A 91 -4.83 -5.89 -12.29
N PHE A 92 -4.77 -4.59 -12.59
CA PHE A 92 -4.12 -3.62 -11.73
C PHE A 92 -4.86 -3.40 -10.41
N ARG A 93 -6.21 -3.36 -10.45
CA ARG A 93 -7.03 -3.26 -9.23
C ARG A 93 -6.96 -4.53 -8.40
N VAL A 94 -7.07 -5.70 -9.02
CA VAL A 94 -7.07 -6.99 -8.31
C VAL A 94 -5.75 -7.17 -7.54
N GLY A 95 -4.61 -6.90 -8.18
CA GLY A 95 -3.31 -6.97 -7.51
C GLY A 95 -3.24 -6.06 -6.28
N LEU A 96 -3.70 -4.81 -6.39
CA LEU A 96 -3.72 -3.88 -5.26
C LEU A 96 -4.61 -4.38 -4.10
N TRP A 97 -5.81 -4.89 -4.41
CA TRP A 97 -6.73 -5.42 -3.39
C TRP A 97 -6.19 -6.68 -2.71
N CYS A 98 -5.57 -7.60 -3.46
CA CYS A 98 -4.89 -8.75 -2.87
C CYS A 98 -3.81 -8.30 -1.88
N MET A 99 -3.02 -7.27 -2.20
CA MET A 99 -1.98 -6.76 -1.29
C MET A 99 -2.54 -6.09 -0.04
N ILE A 100 -3.65 -5.35 -0.19
CA ILE A 100 -4.35 -4.76 0.96
C ILE A 100 -4.78 -5.89 1.88
N VAL A 101 -5.56 -6.86 1.38
CA VAL A 101 -6.08 -7.98 2.18
C VAL A 101 -4.95 -8.75 2.85
N LEU A 102 -3.84 -9.02 2.15
CA LEU A 102 -2.69 -9.71 2.72
C LEU A 102 -2.06 -8.93 3.88
N ASN A 103 -1.89 -7.62 3.73
CA ASN A 103 -1.31 -6.77 4.78
C ASN A 103 -2.26 -6.61 5.97
N THR A 104 -3.56 -6.43 5.76
CA THR A 104 -4.53 -6.36 6.86
C THR A 104 -4.66 -7.70 7.58
N ALA A 105 -4.62 -8.82 6.85
CA ALA A 105 -4.63 -10.15 7.45
C ALA A 105 -3.36 -10.41 8.26
N GLY A 106 -2.18 -10.05 7.73
CA GLY A 106 -0.90 -10.17 8.44
C GLY A 106 -0.82 -9.30 9.70
N LEU A 107 -1.32 -8.06 9.63
CA LEU A 107 -1.43 -7.19 10.81
C LEU A 107 -2.44 -7.72 11.83
N GLY A 108 -3.62 -8.16 11.37
CA GLY A 108 -4.62 -8.76 12.24
C GLY A 108 -4.09 -10.00 12.97
N TRP A 109 -3.30 -10.83 12.28
CA TRP A 109 -2.59 -11.96 12.89
C TRP A 109 -1.52 -11.50 13.89
N SER A 110 -0.73 -10.47 13.56
CA SER A 110 0.35 -9.98 14.44
C SER A 110 -0.19 -9.37 15.73
N ILE A 111 -1.39 -8.77 15.68
CA ILE A 111 -2.08 -8.22 16.86
C ILE A 111 -2.78 -9.33 17.66
N SER A 112 -3.04 -10.50 17.05
CA SER A 112 -3.72 -11.60 17.74
C SER A 112 -2.84 -12.20 18.83
N PRO A 113 -3.45 -12.75 19.90
CA PRO A 113 -2.71 -13.43 20.97
C PRO A 113 -1.81 -14.55 20.46
N GLN A 114 -2.17 -15.19 19.34
CA GLN A 114 -1.36 -16.23 18.70
C GLN A 114 -0.10 -15.67 18.03
N GLY A 115 -0.15 -14.46 17.45
CA GLY A 115 0.99 -13.81 16.81
C GLY A 115 2.07 -13.37 17.79
N GLN A 116 1.68 -12.83 18.94
CA GLN A 116 2.61 -12.45 20.02
C GLN A 116 3.37 -13.66 20.59
N ALA A 117 2.81 -14.86 20.53
CA ALA A 117 3.47 -16.07 21.02
C ALA A 117 4.67 -16.52 20.14
N TYR A 118 4.71 -16.16 18.85
CA TYR A 118 5.76 -16.58 17.91
C TYR A 118 6.82 -15.52 17.62
N LEU A 119 6.56 -14.26 17.96
CA LEU A 119 7.53 -13.16 17.84
C LEU A 119 7.90 -12.66 19.24
N PRO A 120 8.77 -13.38 19.99
CA PRO A 120 9.20 -13.02 21.34
C PRO A 120 10.14 -11.79 21.37
N ILE A 121 10.10 -10.93 20.35
CA ILE A 121 10.92 -9.72 20.22
C ILE A 121 10.09 -8.45 20.56
N PHE A 122 8.94 -8.62 21.21
CA PHE A 122 8.19 -7.58 21.92
C PHE A 122 7.93 -8.04 23.34
#